data_AF-A0A2H0YCW2-F1
#
_entry.id   AF-A0A2H0YCW2-F1
#
_cell.length_a   1.000
_cell.length_b   1.000
_cell.length_c   1.000
_cell.angle_alpha   90.00
_cell.angle_beta   90.00
_cell.angle_gamma   90.00
#
_symmetry.space_group_name_H-M   'P 1'
#
loop_
_entity.id
_entity.type
_entity.pdbx_description
1 polymer ?
#
loop_
_entity_poly.entity_id
_entity_poly.type
_entity_poly.pdbx_seq_one_letter_code
_entity_poly.pdbx_strand_id
1 'polypeptide(L)'
;MKNLLFLFRFCRVNLRTLIIKSGRFMKKKIITQIGSLPHQDIKQAVRYSLKHDIPFLPELPKLGDGILDYIKNPGKLSCLEEFKKHGFATVKVQCVGPATLILAGYNENEAVERVYEHISAILDNLQAREIILFLDEPALGQAGFNFEELWIPIFESFKAVPGVHVCGNMDWDKLLNSKIIKIISFDASKFDITQYPKYRGDKRIAWGIEKREDVRDFQEGDFLTLPCGMDSGIYNIEDCKAELKKLKKVSKELLKNQK
;
A
#
# COMPACT_ATOMS: atom_id res chain seq x y z
N MET A 1 -12.28 -2.70 29.00
CA MET A 1 -12.64 -3.45 27.78
C MET A 1 -14.10 -3.87 27.84
N LYS A 2 -14.99 -3.03 27.29
CA LYS A 2 -16.45 -3.20 27.03
C LYS A 2 -16.98 -1.77 26.95
N ASN A 3 -17.14 -1.24 25.73
CA ASN A 3 -17.97 -0.07 25.35
C ASN A 3 -17.45 0.66 24.09
N LEU A 4 -17.04 -0.07 23.04
CA LEU A 4 -16.80 0.55 21.72
C LEU A 4 -17.39 -0.29 20.59
N LEU A 5 -18.58 -0.86 20.81
CA LEU A 5 -19.25 -1.75 19.85
C LEU A 5 -20.71 -1.36 19.66
N PHE A 6 -20.97 -0.10 19.32
CA PHE A 6 -22.35 0.32 19.04
C PHE A 6 -22.47 1.55 18.14
N LEU A 7 -21.80 1.61 16.98
CA LEU A 7 -22.11 2.68 16.04
C LEU A 7 -21.76 2.43 14.56
N PHE A 8 -22.08 1.26 13.98
CA PHE A 8 -22.03 1.09 12.52
C PHE A 8 -23.16 0.22 11.99
N ARG A 9 -24.24 0.85 11.50
CA ARG A 9 -25.29 0.16 10.74
C ARG A 9 -25.89 1.09 9.67
N PHE A 10 -26.03 0.51 8.47
CA PHE A 10 -26.74 0.96 7.27
C PHE A 10 -26.04 1.89 6.27
N CYS A 11 -25.56 1.31 5.17
CA CYS A 11 -25.92 1.76 3.82
C CYS A 11 -25.76 0.60 2.81
N ARG A 12 -26.86 0.10 2.26
CA ARG A 12 -26.86 -0.90 1.15
C ARG A 12 -27.08 -0.15 -0.15
N VAL A 13 -26.06 -0.07 -1.01
CA VAL A 13 -26.19 0.45 -2.37
C VAL A 13 -26.27 -0.73 -3.36
N ASN A 14 -27.35 -0.74 -4.15
CA ASN A 14 -27.58 -1.69 -5.25
C ASN A 14 -26.61 -1.41 -6.42
N LEU A 15 -25.80 -2.39 -6.81
CA LEU A 15 -25.05 -2.36 -8.08
C LEU A 15 -25.68 -3.31 -9.10
N ARG A 16 -26.14 -2.77 -10.23
CA ARG A 16 -26.49 -3.54 -11.43
C ARG A 16 -25.21 -3.95 -12.17
N THR A 17 -25.07 -5.25 -12.41
CA THR A 17 -23.95 -5.85 -13.13
C THR A 17 -24.05 -5.60 -14.63
N LEU A 18 -23.07 -4.89 -15.21
CA LEU A 18 -22.92 -4.77 -16.66
C LEU A 18 -21.91 -5.84 -17.14
N ILE A 19 -22.39 -6.82 -17.90
CA ILE A 19 -21.56 -7.86 -18.52
C ILE A 19 -20.97 -7.27 -19.82
N ILE A 20 -19.65 -7.17 -19.92
CA ILE A 20 -18.95 -6.86 -21.17
C ILE A 20 -18.15 -8.09 -21.60
N LYS A 21 -18.43 -8.58 -22.81
CA LYS A 21 -17.74 -9.70 -23.46
C LYS A 21 -16.43 -9.25 -24.14
N SER A 22 -15.45 -10.15 -24.02
CA SER A 22 -14.37 -10.54 -24.96
C SER A 22 -13.26 -9.56 -25.37
N GLY A 23 -12.02 -10.04 -25.23
CA GLY A 23 -11.09 -10.04 -26.36
C GLY A 23 -10.01 -8.97 -26.40
N ARG A 24 -9.43 -8.56 -25.28
CA ARG A 24 -8.15 -7.81 -25.26
C ARG A 24 -7.24 -8.51 -24.28
N PHE A 25 -6.01 -8.86 -24.70
CA PHE A 25 -4.95 -9.27 -23.76
C PHE A 25 -4.85 -8.14 -22.73
N MET A 26 -5.46 -8.32 -21.56
CA MET A 26 -5.36 -7.35 -20.49
C MET A 26 -3.89 -7.35 -20.09
N LYS A 27 -3.21 -6.23 -20.32
CA LYS A 27 -1.84 -6.06 -19.85
C LYS A 27 -1.84 -6.35 -18.34
N LYS A 28 -1.14 -7.41 -17.91
CA LYS A 28 -1.05 -7.77 -16.48
C LYS A 28 -0.57 -6.54 -15.72
N LYS A 29 -1.40 -6.04 -14.80
CA LYS A 29 -1.14 -4.83 -14.02
C LYS A 29 -0.34 -5.23 -12.79
N ILE A 30 0.97 -5.03 -12.84
CA ILE A 30 1.85 -5.49 -11.76
C ILE A 30 2.70 -4.37 -11.16
N ILE A 31 2.77 -3.18 -11.79
CA ILE A 31 3.63 -2.10 -11.29
C ILE A 31 2.81 -1.11 -10.45
N THR A 32 3.21 -0.91 -9.20
CA THR A 32 2.73 0.13 -8.27
C THR A 32 3.93 0.78 -7.55
N GLN A 33 3.70 1.58 -6.50
CA GLN A 33 4.77 2.23 -5.74
C GLN A 33 4.41 2.46 -4.27
N ILE A 34 5.43 2.74 -3.45
CA ILE A 34 5.28 3.38 -2.13
C ILE A 34 4.93 4.86 -2.30
N GLY A 35 4.06 5.39 -1.44
CA GLY A 35 3.39 6.69 -1.62
C GLY A 35 4.33 7.89 -1.56
N SER A 36 5.36 7.79 -0.72
CA SER A 36 6.28 8.90 -0.46
C SER A 36 7.15 9.25 -1.67
N LEU A 37 7.09 10.51 -2.12
CA LEU A 37 7.79 11.02 -3.31
C LEU A 37 8.57 12.32 -3.07
N PRO A 38 9.64 12.60 -3.85
CA PRO A 38 10.47 13.80 -3.68
C PRO A 38 9.88 15.07 -4.32
N HIS A 39 8.62 15.03 -4.75
CA HIS A 39 7.95 16.13 -5.45
C HIS A 39 7.48 17.22 -4.48
N GLN A 40 7.34 18.45 -4.99
CA GLN A 40 6.62 19.55 -4.33
C GLN A 40 5.43 20.03 -5.16
N ASP A 41 5.36 19.63 -6.43
CA ASP A 41 4.23 19.92 -7.31
C ASP A 41 3.24 18.76 -7.25
N ILE A 42 2.07 19.04 -6.68
CA ILE A 42 0.96 18.09 -6.50
C ILE A 42 0.54 17.45 -7.83
N LYS A 43 0.39 18.24 -8.90
CA LYS A 43 -0.08 17.75 -10.20
C LYS A 43 0.97 16.86 -10.85
N GLN A 44 2.25 17.18 -10.71
CA GLN A 44 3.33 16.35 -11.23
C GLN A 44 3.42 15.02 -10.48
N ALA A 45 3.27 15.02 -9.16
CA ALA A 45 3.24 13.81 -8.34
C ALA A 45 2.07 12.88 -8.72
N VAL A 46 0.85 13.44 -8.84
CA VAL A 46 -0.33 12.68 -9.29
C VAL A 46 -0.13 12.15 -10.70
N ARG A 47 0.36 12.96 -11.65
CA ARG A 47 0.68 12.51 -13.01
C ARG A 47 1.73 11.41 -13.04
N TYR A 48 2.68 11.41 -12.11
CA TYR A 48 3.66 10.33 -11.99
C TYR A 48 3.00 9.03 -11.53
N SER A 49 2.18 9.09 -10.49
CA SER A 49 1.40 7.94 -10.01
C SER A 49 0.55 7.33 -11.12
N LEU A 50 -0.17 8.15 -11.89
CA LEU A 50 -1.02 7.70 -13.00
C LEU A 50 -0.28 6.97 -14.14
N LYS A 51 1.06 7.01 -14.18
CA LYS A 51 1.88 6.25 -15.16
C LYS A 51 2.17 4.80 -14.76
N HIS A 52 1.75 4.39 -13.56
CA HIS A 52 1.87 3.03 -13.04
C HIS A 52 0.68 2.18 -13.49
N ASP A 53 0.83 0.85 -13.51
CA ASP A 53 -0.29 -0.02 -13.89
C ASP A 53 -1.40 -0.01 -12.82
N ILE A 54 -1.00 0.11 -11.56
CA ILE A 54 -1.86 0.37 -10.40
C ILE A 54 -1.40 1.71 -9.79
N PRO A 55 -2.11 2.82 -10.10
CA PRO A 55 -1.83 4.12 -9.50
C PRO A 55 -1.95 4.07 -7.98
N PHE A 56 -1.17 4.90 -7.31
CA PHE A 56 -1.10 5.00 -5.86
C PHE A 56 -1.33 6.45 -5.40
N LEU A 57 -1.94 6.66 -4.22
CA LEU A 57 -2.05 8.01 -3.66
C LEU A 57 -0.65 8.51 -3.24
N PRO A 58 -0.12 9.60 -3.85
CA PRO A 58 1.18 10.12 -3.46
C PRO A 58 1.14 10.83 -2.11
N GLU A 59 2.23 10.74 -1.37
CA GLU A 59 2.53 11.49 -0.15
C GLU A 59 3.77 12.34 -0.44
N LEU A 60 3.71 13.63 -0.15
CA LEU A 60 4.79 14.60 -0.38
C LEU A 60 5.40 15.08 0.95
N PRO A 61 6.42 14.40 1.53
CA PRO A 61 7.00 14.81 2.81
C PRO A 61 7.57 16.23 2.81
N LYS A 62 8.04 16.73 1.66
CA LYS A 62 8.48 18.12 1.50
C LYS A 62 7.37 19.15 1.70
N LEU A 63 6.11 18.72 1.69
CA LEU A 63 4.92 19.52 1.97
C LEU A 63 4.25 19.15 3.30
N GLY A 64 4.87 18.29 4.12
CA GLY A 64 4.34 17.87 5.41
C GLY A 64 3.54 16.56 5.40
N ASP A 65 3.55 15.81 4.29
CA ASP A 65 2.91 14.48 4.24
C ASP A 65 3.85 13.37 4.77
N GLY A 66 4.74 13.67 5.71
CA GLY A 66 5.51 12.63 6.40
C GLY A 66 4.57 11.72 7.21
N ILE A 67 4.91 10.44 7.36
CA ILE A 67 4.09 9.41 8.04
C ILE A 67 3.57 9.90 9.41
N LEU A 68 4.43 10.48 10.23
CA LEU A 68 4.07 11.00 11.56
C LEU A 68 3.50 12.43 11.54
N ASP A 69 3.54 13.10 10.39
CA ASP A 69 3.06 14.48 10.24
C ASP A 69 1.64 14.53 9.72
N TYR A 70 1.31 13.78 8.65
CA TYR A 70 -0.06 13.78 8.13
C TYR A 70 -1.06 13.21 9.13
N ILE A 71 -0.63 12.27 9.98
CA ILE A 71 -1.54 11.57 10.89
C ILE A 71 -2.00 12.46 12.06
N LYS A 72 -1.27 13.55 12.32
CA LYS A 72 -1.69 14.60 13.25
C LYS A 72 -2.98 15.27 12.78
N ASN A 73 -3.18 15.37 11.47
CA ASN A 73 -4.36 15.96 10.83
C ASN A 73 -4.95 15.01 9.75
N PRO A 74 -5.71 13.97 10.14
CA PRO A 74 -6.27 12.98 9.23
C PRO A 74 -6.98 13.59 8.00
N GLY A 75 -6.78 12.99 6.82
CA GLY A 75 -7.43 13.42 5.58
C GLY A 75 -6.86 14.69 4.93
N LYS A 76 -5.70 15.19 5.38
CA LYS A 76 -5.09 16.43 4.85
C LYS A 76 -3.87 16.21 3.95
N LEU A 77 -3.75 15.04 3.31
CA LEU A 77 -2.66 14.77 2.37
C LEU A 77 -2.67 15.75 1.19
N SER A 78 -1.49 16.26 0.84
CA SER A 78 -1.32 17.29 -0.18
C SER A 78 -1.90 16.89 -1.55
N CYS A 79 -1.77 15.61 -1.91
CA CYS A 79 -2.25 15.11 -3.20
C CYS A 79 -3.71 14.65 -3.22
N LEU A 80 -4.42 14.62 -2.08
CA LEU A 80 -5.70 13.91 -1.97
C LEU A 80 -6.77 14.45 -2.93
N GLU A 81 -7.01 15.76 -2.91
CA GLU A 81 -8.03 16.40 -3.72
C GLU A 81 -7.76 16.30 -5.22
N GLU A 82 -6.49 16.46 -5.64
CA GLU A 82 -6.12 16.29 -7.05
C GLU A 82 -6.26 14.83 -7.48
N PHE A 83 -5.86 13.88 -6.63
CA PHE A 83 -5.93 12.45 -6.92
C PHE A 83 -7.37 11.95 -7.09
N LYS A 84 -8.30 12.43 -6.25
CA LYS A 84 -9.73 12.06 -6.30
C LYS A 84 -10.47 12.55 -7.54
N LYS A 85 -9.90 13.47 -8.33
CA LYS A 85 -10.47 13.88 -9.63
C LYS A 85 -10.41 12.77 -10.70
N HIS A 86 -9.71 11.68 -10.42
CA HIS A 86 -9.53 10.57 -11.34
C HIS A 86 -10.31 9.32 -10.90
N GLY A 87 -10.79 8.56 -11.90
CA GLY A 87 -11.43 7.27 -11.70
C GLY A 87 -10.46 6.11 -11.96
N PHE A 88 -10.53 5.06 -11.14
CA PHE A 88 -9.60 3.94 -11.18
C PHE A 88 -10.31 2.59 -11.37
N ALA A 89 -9.71 1.72 -12.18
CA ALA A 89 -10.11 0.31 -12.19
C ALA A 89 -9.59 -0.41 -10.94
N THR A 90 -8.32 -0.18 -10.60
CA THR A 90 -7.68 -0.62 -9.34
C THR A 90 -6.78 0.53 -8.90
N VAL A 91 -6.80 0.86 -7.61
CA VAL A 91 -5.94 1.89 -7.01
C VAL A 91 -5.34 1.39 -5.71
N LYS A 92 -4.10 1.80 -5.42
CA LYS A 92 -3.44 1.57 -4.14
C LYS A 92 -3.52 2.84 -3.30
N VAL A 93 -3.88 2.72 -2.04
CA VAL A 93 -3.75 3.79 -1.04
C VAL A 93 -2.97 3.24 0.14
N GLN A 94 -2.44 4.12 0.97
CA GLN A 94 -1.70 3.71 2.17
C GLN A 94 -1.99 4.66 3.33
N CYS A 95 -1.74 4.15 4.53
CA CYS A 95 -1.76 4.91 5.77
C CYS A 95 -0.76 4.26 6.72
N VAL A 96 -0.18 5.03 7.63
CA VAL A 96 0.61 4.52 8.75
C VAL A 96 -0.21 3.51 9.52
N GLY A 97 0.40 2.41 9.91
CA GLY A 97 -0.27 1.41 10.73
C GLY A 97 -0.27 1.77 12.22
N PRO A 98 -1.23 1.24 13.00
CA PRO A 98 -1.39 1.56 14.41
C PRO A 98 -0.20 1.11 15.26
N ALA A 99 0.51 0.02 14.90
CA ALA A 99 1.65 -0.43 15.70
C ALA A 99 2.80 0.59 15.67
N THR A 100 3.06 1.19 14.50
CA THR A 100 4.04 2.26 14.33
C THR A 100 3.65 3.52 15.10
N LEU A 101 2.37 3.88 15.15
CA LEU A 101 1.90 5.00 15.97
C LEU A 101 2.09 4.73 17.47
N ILE A 102 1.77 3.52 17.93
CA ILE A 102 1.97 3.16 19.35
C ILE A 102 3.44 3.28 19.74
N LEU A 103 4.35 2.79 18.88
CA LEU A 103 5.80 2.94 19.10
C LEU A 103 6.27 4.39 19.02
N ALA A 104 5.54 5.27 18.32
CA ALA A 104 5.76 6.71 18.29
C ALA A 104 5.17 7.45 19.50
N GLY A 105 4.53 6.75 20.44
CA GLY A 105 4.04 7.30 21.71
C GLY A 105 2.53 7.55 21.78
N TYR A 106 1.77 7.17 20.74
CA TYR A 106 0.31 7.22 20.79
C TYR A 106 -0.23 6.08 21.68
N ASN A 107 -1.33 6.33 22.38
CA ASN A 107 -2.04 5.21 23.02
C ASN A 107 -2.79 4.39 21.96
N GLU A 108 -3.11 3.13 22.29
CA GLU A 108 -3.71 2.17 21.35
C GLU A 108 -5.01 2.68 20.70
N ASN A 109 -5.94 3.21 21.50
CA ASN A 109 -7.23 3.69 20.98
C ASN A 109 -7.03 4.86 20.02
N GLU A 110 -6.19 5.83 20.39
CA GLU A 110 -5.89 6.99 19.55
C GLU A 110 -5.19 6.57 18.24
N ALA A 111 -4.26 5.61 18.31
CA ALA A 111 -3.60 5.09 17.12
C ALA A 111 -4.60 4.48 16.13
N VAL A 112 -5.52 3.64 16.61
CA VAL A 112 -6.54 3.02 15.75
C VAL A 112 -7.53 4.06 15.22
N GLU A 113 -7.98 4.99 16.06
CA GLU A 113 -8.94 6.05 15.68
C GLU A 113 -8.37 6.95 14.58
N ARG A 114 -7.13 7.45 14.74
CA ARG A 114 -6.50 8.30 13.74
C ARG A 114 -6.32 7.60 12.39
N VAL A 115 -5.91 6.34 12.42
CA VAL A 115 -5.77 5.53 11.19
C VAL A 115 -7.13 5.35 10.52
N TYR A 116 -8.16 5.03 11.29
CA TYR A 116 -9.52 4.90 10.78
C TYR A 116 -10.04 6.21 10.16
N GLU A 117 -9.88 7.34 10.84
CA GLU A 117 -10.29 8.66 10.34
C GLU A 117 -9.56 9.01 9.04
N HIS A 118 -8.25 8.76 9.00
CA HIS A 118 -7.43 9.08 7.84
C HIS A 118 -7.82 8.24 6.62
N ILE A 119 -8.00 6.92 6.81
CA ILE A 119 -8.44 6.03 5.73
C ILE A 119 -9.86 6.40 5.28
N SER A 120 -10.77 6.69 6.21
CA SER A 120 -12.13 7.14 5.89
C SER A 120 -12.09 8.38 4.99
N ALA A 121 -11.27 9.37 5.34
CA ALA A 121 -11.10 10.58 4.54
C ALA A 121 -10.44 10.30 3.18
N ILE A 122 -9.50 9.36 3.08
CA ILE A 122 -8.91 8.96 1.79
C ILE A 122 -9.98 8.33 0.88
N LEU A 123 -10.75 7.40 1.42
CA LEU A 123 -11.70 6.59 0.65
C LEU A 123 -13.00 7.32 0.33
N ASP A 124 -13.37 8.33 1.13
CA ASP A 124 -14.55 9.13 0.88
C ASP A 124 -14.51 9.75 -0.53
N ASN A 125 -15.54 9.48 -1.32
CA ASN A 125 -15.66 9.91 -2.72
C ASN A 125 -14.53 9.47 -3.67
N LEU A 126 -13.67 8.52 -3.28
CA LEU A 126 -12.65 7.95 -4.17
C LEU A 126 -13.31 7.02 -5.20
N GLN A 127 -13.21 7.39 -6.48
CA GLN A 127 -13.83 6.63 -7.56
C GLN A 127 -12.94 5.45 -7.99
N ALA A 128 -13.16 4.27 -7.40
CA ALA A 128 -12.40 3.07 -7.77
C ALA A 128 -13.28 1.80 -7.79
N ARG A 129 -13.03 0.89 -8.75
CA ARG A 129 -13.70 -0.42 -8.77
C ARG A 129 -13.08 -1.39 -7.76
N GLU A 130 -11.77 -1.33 -7.58
CA GLU A 130 -11.01 -2.09 -6.59
C GLU A 130 -10.01 -1.16 -5.88
N ILE A 131 -9.91 -1.31 -4.56
CA ILE A 131 -9.01 -0.54 -3.72
C ILE A 131 -8.11 -1.52 -3.00
N ILE A 132 -6.80 -1.29 -3.06
CA ILE A 132 -5.80 -1.98 -2.27
C ILE A 132 -5.34 -1.00 -1.20
N LEU A 133 -5.53 -1.36 0.06
CA LEU A 133 -5.18 -0.53 1.21
C LEU A 133 -3.97 -1.12 1.91
N PHE A 134 -2.88 -0.36 1.95
CA PHE A 134 -1.70 -0.72 2.72
C PHE A 134 -1.70 -0.03 4.08
N LEU A 135 -1.40 -0.78 5.13
CA LEU A 135 -0.87 -0.20 6.37
C LEU A 135 0.66 -0.24 6.30
N ASP A 136 1.27 0.93 6.40
CA ASP A 136 2.72 1.09 6.42
C ASP A 136 3.21 0.99 7.85
N GLU A 137 3.94 -0.09 8.15
CA GLU A 137 4.39 -0.45 9.49
C GLU A 137 5.93 -0.54 9.56
N PRO A 138 6.68 0.56 9.34
CA PRO A 138 8.14 0.52 9.35
C PRO A 138 8.73 0.11 10.71
N ALA A 139 8.00 0.32 11.81
CA ALA A 139 8.45 -0.02 13.16
C ALA A 139 7.96 -1.40 13.64
N LEU A 140 7.25 -2.18 12.81
CA LEU A 140 6.62 -3.44 13.22
C LEU A 140 7.61 -4.46 13.81
N GLY A 141 8.83 -4.52 13.27
CA GLY A 141 9.86 -5.44 13.75
C GLY A 141 10.29 -5.18 15.20
N GLN A 142 9.98 -4.00 15.73
CA GLN A 142 10.26 -3.59 17.11
C GLN A 142 9.03 -3.76 18.01
N ALA A 143 7.85 -4.05 17.42
CA ALA A 143 6.61 -4.24 18.18
C ALA A 143 6.66 -5.57 18.94
N GLY A 144 6.80 -5.48 20.27
CA GLY A 144 6.75 -6.63 21.18
C GLY A 144 5.34 -7.16 21.48
N PHE A 145 4.31 -6.67 20.77
CA PHE A 145 2.88 -6.95 21.02
C PHE A 145 2.18 -7.54 19.79
N ASN A 146 0.95 -8.05 19.99
CA ASN A 146 0.14 -8.63 18.92
C ASN A 146 -0.50 -7.52 18.06
N PHE A 147 0.13 -7.18 16.95
CA PHE A 147 -0.34 -6.14 16.01
C PHE A 147 -1.56 -6.56 15.19
N GLU A 148 -1.83 -7.86 15.01
CA GLU A 148 -2.94 -8.32 14.16
C GLU A 148 -4.29 -7.88 14.73
N GLU A 149 -4.43 -7.84 16.05
CA GLU A 149 -5.65 -7.36 16.74
C GLU A 149 -5.95 -5.89 16.45
N LEU A 150 -4.91 -5.07 16.21
CA LEU A 150 -5.07 -3.65 15.86
C LEU A 150 -5.52 -3.46 14.41
N TRP A 151 -5.13 -4.38 13.52
CA TRP A 151 -5.46 -4.31 12.10
C TRP A 151 -6.88 -4.77 11.78
N ILE A 152 -7.42 -5.73 12.54
CA ILE A 152 -8.78 -6.26 12.37
C ILE A 152 -9.85 -5.15 12.26
N PRO A 153 -10.03 -4.25 13.26
CA PRO A 153 -11.07 -3.24 13.20
C PRO A 153 -10.90 -2.27 12.03
N ILE A 154 -9.66 -2.04 11.58
CA ILE A 154 -9.37 -1.16 10.45
C ILE A 154 -9.77 -1.86 9.15
N PHE A 155 -9.20 -3.04 8.86
CA PHE A 155 -9.42 -3.70 7.57
C PHE A 155 -10.85 -4.24 7.40
N GLU A 156 -11.54 -4.62 8.46
CA GLU A 156 -12.95 -5.07 8.37
C GLU A 156 -13.92 -3.91 8.11
N SER A 157 -13.53 -2.68 8.45
CA SER A 157 -14.36 -1.49 8.26
C SER A 157 -14.39 -0.97 6.83
N PHE A 158 -13.37 -1.30 6.03
CA PHE A 158 -13.22 -0.77 4.67
C PHE A 158 -13.31 -1.88 3.62
N LYS A 159 -14.07 -1.63 2.54
CA LYS A 159 -14.11 -2.52 1.37
C LYS A 159 -12.85 -2.35 0.52
N ALA A 160 -11.73 -2.84 1.02
CA ALA A 160 -10.43 -2.82 0.36
C ALA A 160 -9.71 -4.15 0.50
N VAL A 161 -8.77 -4.42 -0.40
CA VAL A 161 -7.85 -5.54 -0.25
C VAL A 161 -6.78 -5.17 0.78
N PRO A 162 -6.64 -5.91 1.89
CA PRO A 162 -5.71 -5.57 2.96
C PRO A 162 -4.27 -5.94 2.57
N GLY A 163 -3.38 -4.96 2.63
CA GLY A 163 -1.95 -5.12 2.46
C GLY A 163 -1.18 -4.50 3.63
N VAL A 164 0.04 -4.99 3.87
CA VAL A 164 0.95 -4.37 4.84
C VAL A 164 2.30 -4.16 4.17
N HIS A 165 2.90 -3.01 4.40
CA HIS A 165 4.27 -2.72 4.00
C HIS A 165 5.19 -2.65 5.22
N VAL A 166 6.29 -3.39 5.15
CA VAL A 166 7.34 -3.41 6.18
C VAL A 166 8.69 -3.17 5.52
N CYS A 167 9.42 -2.14 5.97
CA CYS A 167 10.73 -1.77 5.42
C CYS A 167 11.91 -2.48 6.11
N GLY A 168 11.70 -3.02 7.31
CA GLY A 168 12.74 -3.54 8.19
C GLY A 168 12.67 -5.04 8.46
N ASN A 169 13.65 -5.54 9.21
CA ASN A 169 13.67 -6.93 9.66
C ASN A 169 12.45 -7.18 10.56
N MET A 170 11.72 -8.25 10.28
CA MET A 170 10.44 -8.57 10.91
C MET A 170 10.39 -10.07 11.20
N ASP A 171 9.54 -10.47 12.14
CA ASP A 171 9.12 -11.86 12.26
C ASP A 171 8.22 -12.21 11.07
N TRP A 172 8.85 -12.65 9.97
CA TRP A 172 8.16 -12.96 8.72
C TRP A 172 7.17 -14.11 8.88
N ASP A 173 7.42 -15.06 9.78
CA ASP A 173 6.47 -16.14 10.05
C ASP A 173 5.14 -15.59 10.57
N LYS A 174 5.16 -14.60 11.47
CA LYS A 174 3.91 -13.94 11.92
C LYS A 174 3.18 -13.28 10.75
N LEU A 175 3.89 -12.52 9.93
CA LEU A 175 3.28 -11.79 8.80
C LEU A 175 2.70 -12.76 7.76
N LEU A 176 3.45 -13.81 7.41
CA LEU A 176 3.03 -14.85 6.46
C LEU A 176 1.82 -15.65 6.97
N ASN A 177 1.72 -15.86 8.29
CA ASN A 177 0.60 -16.57 8.91
C ASN A 177 -0.66 -15.71 9.14
N SER A 178 -0.58 -14.39 8.99
CA SER A 178 -1.72 -13.51 9.23
C SER A 178 -2.90 -13.90 8.35
N LYS A 179 -4.09 -13.96 8.94
CA LYS A 179 -5.33 -14.31 8.22
C LYS A 179 -6.01 -13.09 7.61
N ILE A 180 -5.68 -11.91 8.15
CA ILE A 180 -6.29 -10.64 7.78
C ILE A 180 -5.67 -10.10 6.50
N ILE A 181 -4.34 -10.06 6.41
CA ILE A 181 -3.67 -9.47 5.26
C ILE A 181 -3.69 -10.41 4.05
N LYS A 182 -3.76 -9.84 2.86
CA LYS A 182 -3.71 -10.55 1.57
C LYS A 182 -2.47 -10.22 0.74
N ILE A 183 -1.79 -9.13 1.06
CA ILE A 183 -0.61 -8.66 0.32
C ILE A 183 0.49 -8.25 1.29
N ILE A 184 1.71 -8.72 1.03
CA ILE A 184 2.91 -8.34 1.78
C ILE A 184 3.82 -7.52 0.86
N SER A 185 4.16 -6.31 1.27
CA SER A 185 5.14 -5.45 0.60
C SER A 185 6.39 -5.29 1.45
N PHE A 186 7.56 -5.51 0.86
CA PHE A 186 8.82 -5.47 1.60
C PHE A 186 10.02 -5.19 0.70
N ASP A 187 11.16 -4.90 1.32
CA ASP A 187 12.45 -4.73 0.64
C ASP A 187 13.05 -6.11 0.27
N ALA A 188 12.76 -6.56 -0.95
CA ALA A 188 13.27 -7.82 -1.50
C ALA A 188 14.75 -7.76 -1.90
N SER A 189 15.36 -6.58 -1.91
CA SER A 189 16.81 -6.45 -2.12
C SER A 189 17.60 -6.80 -0.85
N LYS A 190 16.97 -6.69 0.32
CA LYS A 190 17.58 -6.96 1.63
C LYS A 190 17.10 -8.25 2.29
N PHE A 191 15.85 -8.63 2.09
CA PHE A 191 15.25 -9.78 2.75
C PHE A 191 14.83 -10.85 1.73
N ASP A 192 14.97 -12.11 2.11
CA ASP A 192 14.48 -13.24 1.31
C ASP A 192 13.43 -14.03 2.09
N ILE A 193 12.17 -13.64 1.90
CA ILE A 193 11.04 -14.32 2.56
C ILE A 193 10.77 -15.72 1.99
N THR A 194 11.42 -16.11 0.88
CA THR A 194 11.22 -17.45 0.28
C THR A 194 11.83 -18.58 1.10
N GLN A 195 12.75 -18.23 2.00
CA GLN A 195 13.43 -19.18 2.89
C GLN A 195 12.57 -19.61 4.09
N TYR A 196 11.39 -18.99 4.28
CA TYR A 196 10.54 -19.27 5.44
C TYR A 196 9.66 -20.51 5.21
N PRO A 197 9.48 -21.39 6.22
CA PRO A 197 8.77 -22.66 6.05
C PRO A 197 7.34 -22.53 5.52
N LYS A 198 6.66 -21.44 5.86
CA LYS A 198 5.29 -21.14 5.44
C LYS A 198 5.25 -20.07 4.35
N TYR A 199 6.29 -20.02 3.52
CA TYR A 199 6.41 -19.03 2.48
C TYR A 199 5.11 -18.89 1.66
N ARG A 200 4.70 -17.63 1.55
CA ARG A 200 3.55 -17.01 0.88
C ARG A 200 2.16 -17.56 1.16
N GLY A 201 1.93 -18.86 1.30
CA GLY A 201 0.56 -19.41 1.46
C GLY A 201 -0.41 -18.88 0.40
N ASP A 202 -1.49 -18.21 0.83
CA ASP A 202 -2.48 -17.54 -0.02
C ASP A 202 -2.15 -16.06 -0.33
N LYS A 203 -0.99 -15.57 0.10
CA LYS A 203 -0.59 -14.17 0.00
C LYS A 203 -0.04 -13.84 -1.40
N ARG A 204 -0.36 -12.63 -1.83
CA ARG A 204 0.33 -11.96 -2.93
C ARG A 204 1.52 -11.18 -2.39
N ILE A 205 2.55 -11.05 -3.20
CA ILE A 205 3.78 -10.37 -2.81
C ILE A 205 3.97 -9.12 -3.66
N ALA A 206 4.19 -7.98 -3.00
CA ALA A 206 4.67 -6.76 -3.62
C ALA A 206 6.19 -6.68 -3.42
N TRP A 207 6.92 -7.09 -4.45
CA TRP A 207 8.37 -7.16 -4.46
C TRP A 207 8.96 -5.75 -4.57
N GLY A 208 9.53 -5.25 -3.49
CA GLY A 208 10.30 -4.00 -3.49
C GLY A 208 11.72 -4.24 -3.97
N ILE A 209 12.05 -3.76 -5.17
CA ILE A 209 13.25 -4.19 -5.88
C ILE A 209 14.24 -3.08 -6.26
N GLU A 210 15.52 -3.42 -6.20
CA GLU A 210 16.60 -2.64 -6.81
C GLU A 210 16.96 -3.19 -8.20
N LYS A 211 16.87 -4.50 -8.41
CA LYS A 211 17.22 -5.21 -9.65
C LYS A 211 16.30 -6.42 -9.91
N ARG A 212 16.46 -7.08 -11.06
CA ARG A 212 15.58 -8.20 -11.46
C ARG A 212 15.71 -9.38 -10.50
N GLU A 213 16.93 -9.65 -10.03
CA GLU A 213 17.29 -10.83 -9.24
C GLU A 213 16.67 -10.84 -7.84
N ASP A 214 16.23 -9.68 -7.36
CA ASP A 214 15.53 -9.53 -6.08
C ASP A 214 14.16 -10.24 -6.11
N VAL A 215 13.57 -10.41 -7.29
CA VAL A 215 12.34 -11.18 -7.47
C VAL A 215 12.66 -12.67 -7.60
N ARG A 216 12.56 -13.39 -6.47
CA ARG A 216 12.89 -14.81 -6.34
C ARG A 216 11.81 -15.75 -6.91
N ASP A 217 10.55 -15.50 -6.59
CA ASP A 217 9.41 -16.34 -6.99
C ASP A 217 8.20 -15.47 -7.38
N PHE A 218 8.19 -14.97 -8.62
CA PHE A 218 7.10 -14.11 -9.10
C PHE A 218 5.90 -14.94 -9.55
N GLN A 219 4.75 -14.73 -8.92
CA GLN A 219 3.50 -15.41 -9.28
C GLN A 219 2.44 -14.46 -9.81
N GLU A 220 1.36 -15.02 -10.36
CA GLU A 220 0.24 -14.23 -10.83
C GLU A 220 -0.44 -13.47 -9.67
N GLY A 221 -0.66 -12.17 -9.88
CA GLY A 221 -1.23 -11.28 -8.87
C GLY A 221 -0.18 -10.53 -8.04
N ASP A 222 1.09 -10.92 -8.10
CA ASP A 222 2.18 -10.19 -7.44
C ASP A 222 2.40 -8.80 -8.07
N PHE A 223 3.00 -7.92 -7.27
CA PHE A 223 3.37 -6.57 -7.70
C PHE A 223 4.87 -6.36 -7.69
N LEU A 224 5.30 -5.36 -8.46
CA LEU A 224 6.63 -4.76 -8.43
C LEU A 224 6.50 -3.32 -7.93
N THR A 225 7.37 -2.95 -7.01
CA THR A 225 7.47 -1.61 -6.40
C THR A 225 8.94 -1.33 -6.10
N LEU A 226 9.27 -0.12 -5.66
CA LEU A 226 10.56 0.12 -5.02
C LEU A 226 10.58 -0.42 -3.59
N PRO A 227 11.78 -0.67 -3.03
CA PRO A 227 11.91 -1.18 -1.67
C PRO A 227 11.32 -0.28 -0.58
N CYS A 228 11.31 1.03 -0.81
CA CYS A 228 10.82 2.04 0.12
C CYS A 228 10.30 3.26 -0.65
N GLY A 229 9.83 4.28 0.09
CA GLY A 229 9.53 5.61 -0.42
C GLY A 229 10.76 6.34 -0.99
N MET A 230 10.50 7.35 -1.81
CA MET A 230 11.53 8.16 -2.49
C MET A 230 11.80 9.49 -1.76
N ASP A 231 11.69 9.53 -0.45
CA ASP A 231 11.83 10.73 0.40
C ASP A 231 13.12 10.81 1.21
N SER A 232 14.00 9.81 1.09
CA SER A 232 15.24 9.66 1.86
C SER A 232 16.31 10.74 1.62
N GLY A 233 15.98 11.85 0.96
CA GLY A 233 16.93 12.91 0.56
C GLY A 233 17.89 12.51 -0.56
N ILE A 234 17.95 11.22 -0.91
CA ILE A 234 18.78 10.66 -1.99
C ILE A 234 18.10 10.85 -3.35
N TYR A 235 16.77 10.80 -3.38
CA TYR A 235 16.00 10.86 -4.61
C TYR A 235 15.60 12.28 -5.00
N ASN A 236 15.68 12.54 -6.31
CA ASN A 236 15.13 13.72 -6.97
C ASN A 236 13.99 13.34 -7.93
N ILE A 237 13.39 14.35 -8.56
CA ILE A 237 12.23 14.16 -9.45
C ILE A 237 12.58 13.35 -10.72
N GLU A 238 13.81 13.47 -11.24
CA GLU A 238 14.24 12.72 -12.42
C GLU A 238 14.43 11.23 -12.11
N ASP A 239 14.84 10.90 -10.88
CA ASP A 239 14.97 9.51 -10.44
C ASP A 239 13.61 8.78 -10.50
N CYS A 240 12.49 9.48 -10.26
CA CYS A 240 11.16 8.88 -10.36
C CYS A 240 10.93 8.27 -11.76
N LYS A 241 11.36 8.97 -12.82
CA LYS A 241 11.25 8.46 -14.20
C LYS A 241 12.18 7.28 -14.44
N ALA A 242 13.41 7.35 -13.93
CA ALA A 242 14.40 6.29 -14.06
C ALA A 242 13.92 5.00 -13.37
N GLU A 243 13.42 5.11 -12.14
CA GLU A 243 12.91 4.00 -11.34
C GLU A 243 11.66 3.36 -11.96
N LEU A 244 10.71 4.15 -12.45
CA LEU A 244 9.56 3.61 -13.17
C LEU A 244 9.99 2.87 -14.46
N LYS A 245 11.02 3.38 -15.16
CA LYS A 245 11.58 2.70 -16.34
C LYS A 245 12.24 1.37 -15.95
N LYS A 246 12.92 1.31 -14.80
CA LYS A 246 13.50 0.10 -14.22
C LYS A 246 12.42 -0.94 -13.92
N LEU A 247 11.37 -0.57 -13.18
CA LEU A 247 10.24 -1.46 -12.89
C LEU A 247 9.57 -1.98 -14.18
N LYS A 248 9.40 -1.12 -15.18
CA LYS A 248 8.86 -1.51 -16.50
C LYS A 248 9.77 -2.48 -17.26
N LYS A 249 11.09 -2.37 -17.12
CA LYS A 249 12.05 -3.32 -17.71
C LYS A 249 11.93 -4.69 -17.04
N VAL A 250 12.01 -4.73 -15.71
CA VAL A 250 11.90 -5.96 -14.91
C VAL A 250 10.55 -6.66 -15.14
N SER A 251 9.46 -5.90 -15.15
CA SER A 251 8.11 -6.41 -15.49
C SER A 251 8.08 -7.14 -16.83
N LYS A 252 8.70 -6.57 -17.88
CA LYS A 252 8.74 -7.21 -19.21
C LYS A 252 9.54 -8.52 -19.20
N GLU A 253 10.64 -8.57 -18.45
CA GLU A 253 11.47 -9.77 -18.32
C GLU A 253 10.71 -10.89 -17.59
N LEU A 254 10.07 -10.57 -16.47
CA LEU A 254 9.24 -11.51 -15.71
C LEU A 254 8.08 -12.08 -16.52
N LEU A 255 7.36 -11.23 -17.24
CA LEU A 255 6.19 -11.64 -18.02
C LEU A 255 6.54 -12.40 -19.29
N LYS A 256 7.78 -12.29 -19.80
CA LYS A 256 8.27 -13.14 -20.90
C LYS A 256 8.51 -14.57 -20.44
N ASN A 257 9.01 -14.75 -19.21
CA ASN A 257 9.34 -16.06 -18.66
C ASN A 257 8.12 -16.85 -18.14
N GLN A 258 6.94 -16.23 -18.12
CA GLN A 258 5.67 -16.87 -17.74
C GLN A 258 4.84 -17.35 -18.96
N LYS A 259 5.35 -17.16 -20.19
CA LYS A 259 4.74 -17.66 -21.42
C LYS A 259 5.44 -18.91 -21.90
#